data_AF-A0A7V5L010-F1
#
_entry.id   AF-A0A7V5L010-F1
#
_cell.length_a   1.000
_cell.length_b   1.000
_cell.length_c   1.000
_cell.angle_alpha   90.00
_cell.angle_beta   90.00
_cell.angle_gamma   90.00
#
_symmetry.space_group_name_H-M   'P 1'
#
loop_
_entity.id
_entity.type
_entity.pdbx_description
1 polymer ?
#
loop_
_entity_poly.entity_id
_entity_poly.type
_entity_poly.pdbx_seq_one_letter_code
_entity_poly.pdbx_strand_id
1 'polypeptide(L)'
;MTLLGSTGSIGINTLIMAKRYNIQVEALVAGRNIKLLNQQIAEHQPKYVAIAHEADRDKIQHPNVFCGAEGIIEVLERSQSPMVVNALVGYVGLAPTLKAIELNKKVALANKESLVVAGEFIDMSKIVPID
;
A
#
# COMPACT_ATOMS: atom_id res chain seq x y z
N MET A 1 -4.74 8.50 1.68
CA MET A 1 -4.17 7.55 0.70
C MET A 1 -3.97 6.18 1.34
N THR A 2 -4.05 5.12 0.54
CA THR A 2 -3.59 3.77 0.93
C THR A 2 -2.16 3.59 0.41
N LEU A 3 -1.22 3.19 1.27
CA LEU A 3 0.17 2.98 0.89
C LEU A 3 0.52 1.49 0.96
N LEU A 4 0.84 0.90 -0.19
CA LEU A 4 1.34 -0.46 -0.31
C LEU A 4 2.87 -0.47 -0.32
N GLY A 5 3.51 -1.18 0.62
CA GLY A 5 4.97 -1.21 0.71
C GLY A 5 5.58 -0.06 1.52
N SER A 6 4.95 0.29 2.64
CA SER A 6 5.31 1.43 3.52
C SER A 6 6.74 1.39 4.08
N THR A 7 7.32 0.21 4.27
CA THR A 7 8.66 0.04 4.86
C THR A 7 9.79 -0.02 3.84
N GLY A 8 9.48 0.04 2.53
CA GLY A 8 10.50 0.16 1.48
C GLY A 8 10.93 1.61 1.25
N SER A 9 11.99 1.85 0.49
CA SER A 9 12.54 3.19 0.26
C SER A 9 11.50 4.20 -0.27
N ILE A 10 10.71 3.79 -1.28
CA ILE A 10 9.64 4.64 -1.82
C ILE A 10 8.53 4.88 -0.79
N GLY A 11 8.14 3.85 -0.03
CA GLY A 11 7.13 3.96 1.03
C GLY A 11 7.55 4.91 2.15
N ILE A 12 8.80 4.82 2.60
CA ILE A 12 9.36 5.72 3.61
C ILE A 12 9.34 7.18 3.10
N ASN A 13 9.85 7.43 1.89
CA ASN A 13 9.83 8.76 1.30
C ASN A 13 8.41 9.31 1.11
N THR A 14 7.48 8.43 0.70
CA THR A 14 6.07 8.76 0.57
C THR A 14 5.47 9.20 1.91
N LEU A 15 5.81 8.52 3.01
CA LEU A 15 5.34 8.90 4.34
C LEU A 15 5.94 10.22 4.84
N ILE A 16 7.22 10.47 4.58
CA ILE A 16 7.85 11.76 4.90
C ILE A 16 7.14 12.90 4.16
N MET A 17 6.84 12.72 2.86
CA MET A 17 6.09 13.71 2.09
C MET A 17 4.65 13.84 2.56
N ALA A 18 3.99 12.72 2.90
CA ALA A 18 2.64 12.74 3.43
C ALA A 18 2.54 13.56 4.70
N LYS A 19 3.50 13.41 5.62
CA LYS A 19 3.59 14.25 6.82
C LYS A 19 3.85 15.71 6.48
N ARG A 20 4.82 15.99 5.60
CA ARG A 20 5.19 17.36 5.19
C ARG A 20 4.00 18.12 4.60
N TYR A 21 3.19 17.46 3.78
CA TYR A 21 2.04 18.07 3.10
C TYR A 21 0.70 17.76 3.77
N ASN A 22 0.72 17.23 5.00
CA ASN A 22 -0.46 16.91 5.79
C ASN A 22 -1.49 16.00 5.06
N ILE A 23 -0.98 15.06 4.25
CA ILE A 23 -1.76 14.06 3.53
C ILE A 23 -2.10 12.94 4.49
N GLN A 24 -3.40 12.69 4.68
CA GLN A 24 -3.88 11.61 5.54
C GLN A 24 -3.54 10.24 4.94
N VAL A 25 -2.93 9.38 5.77
CA VAL A 25 -2.67 7.97 5.43
C VAL A 25 -3.78 7.14 6.05
N GLU A 26 -4.63 6.55 5.22
CA GLU A 26 -5.76 5.76 5.70
C GLU A 26 -5.36 4.31 5.98
N ALA A 27 -4.42 3.77 5.20
CA ALA A 27 -3.96 2.41 5.36
C ALA A 27 -2.47 2.25 5.05
N LEU A 28 -1.80 1.38 5.81
CA LEU A 28 -0.41 0.98 5.62
C LEU A 28 -0.32 -0.52 5.35
N VAL A 29 0.42 -0.90 4.32
CA VAL A 29 0.77 -2.29 4.08
C VAL A 29 2.29 -2.45 4.14
N ALA A 30 2.77 -3.46 4.86
CA ALA A 30 4.19 -3.78 4.92
C ALA A 30 4.47 -5.28 4.82
N GLY A 31 5.71 -5.60 4.48
CA GLY A 31 6.21 -6.97 4.49
C GLY A 31 6.63 -7.40 5.90
N ARG A 32 7.94 -7.53 6.09
CA ARG A 32 8.55 -8.14 7.30
C ARG A 32 9.10 -7.15 8.32
N ASN A 33 9.20 -5.86 7.99
CA ASN A 33 9.81 -4.87 8.88
C ASN A 33 8.80 -4.33 9.91
N ILE A 34 8.41 -5.20 10.84
CA ILE A 34 7.40 -4.95 11.87
C ILE A 34 7.78 -3.77 12.77
N LYS A 35 9.06 -3.66 13.14
CA LYS A 35 9.55 -2.57 14.00
C LYS A 35 9.32 -1.21 13.37
N LEU A 36 9.69 -1.05 12.10
CA LEU A 36 9.48 0.21 11.37
C LEU A 36 7.98 0.46 11.13
N LEU A 37 7.21 -0.58 10.80
CA LEU A 37 5.77 -0.45 10.63
C LEU A 37 5.09 0.08 11.90
N ASN A 38 5.43 -0.42 13.09
CA ASN A 38 4.86 0.10 14.34
C ASN A 38 5.22 1.57 14.59
N GLN A 39 6.41 2.02 14.21
CA GLN A 39 6.77 3.45 14.27
C GLN A 39 5.89 4.27 13.33
N GLN A 40 5.69 3.79 12.10
CA GLN A 40 4.83 4.44 11.10
C GLN A 40 3.36 4.48 11.54
N ILE A 41 2.86 3.43 12.20
CA ILE A 41 1.51 3.38 12.76
C ILE A 41 1.33 4.44 13.85
N ALA A 42 2.29 4.56 14.77
CA ALA A 42 2.23 5.55 15.85
C ALA A 42 2.25 6.99 15.30
N GLU A 43 3.01 7.23 14.23
CA GLU A 43 3.16 8.55 13.63
C GLU A 43 1.98 8.96 12.73
N HIS A 44 1.48 8.04 11.90
CA HIS A 44 0.47 8.35 10.89
C HIS A 44 -0.95 7.93 11.27
N GLN A 45 -1.12 7.13 12.33
CA GLN A 45 -2.40 6.68 12.86
C GLN A 45 -3.37 6.19 11.75
N PRO A 46 -2.96 5.22 10.91
CA PRO A 46 -3.82 4.70 9.85
C PRO A 46 -5.06 4.01 10.45
N LYS A 47 -6.14 3.90 9.67
CA LYS A 47 -7.34 3.14 10.07
C LYS A 47 -7.17 1.63 9.91
N TYR A 48 -6.32 1.22 8.96
CA TYR A 48 -6.12 -0.17 8.59
C TYR A 48 -4.64 -0.48 8.37
N VAL A 49 -4.22 -1.68 8.76
CA VAL A 49 -2.85 -2.16 8.55
C VAL A 49 -2.92 -3.55 7.92
N ALA A 50 -2.14 -3.82 6.87
CA ALA A 50 -1.94 -5.18 6.36
C ALA A 50 -0.46 -5.60 6.44
N ILE A 51 -0.25 -6.86 6.77
CA ILE A 51 1.08 -7.48 6.89
C ILE A 51 1.18 -8.75 6.04
N ALA A 52 2.41 -9.13 5.66
CA ALA A 52 2.61 -10.31 4.82
C ALA A 52 2.34 -11.65 5.53
N HIS A 53 2.64 -11.76 6.83
CA HIS A 53 2.60 -13.02 7.57
C HIS A 53 1.76 -12.92 8.84
N GLU A 54 0.80 -13.82 9.01
CA GLU A 54 -0.07 -13.87 10.19
C GLU A 54 0.70 -14.11 11.50
N ALA A 55 1.83 -14.83 11.44
CA ALA A 55 2.70 -15.07 12.59
C ALA A 55 3.28 -13.78 13.22
N ASP A 56 3.24 -12.65 12.50
CA ASP A 56 3.68 -11.36 13.01
C ASP A 56 2.54 -10.48 13.55
N ARG A 57 1.29 -10.94 13.48
CA ARG A 57 0.09 -10.18 13.87
C ARG A 57 0.16 -9.67 15.30
N ASP A 58 0.54 -10.52 16.24
CA ASP A 58 0.61 -10.17 17.68
C ASP A 58 1.69 -9.12 18.00
N LYS A 59 2.62 -8.90 17.06
CA LYS A 59 3.68 -7.89 17.20
C LYS A 59 3.24 -6.51 16.71
N ILE A 60 2.09 -6.41 16.04
CA ILE A 60 1.57 -5.16 15.49
C ILE A 60 0.73 -4.42 16.54
N GLN A 61 1.07 -3.16 16.77
CA GLN A 61 0.39 -2.30 17.74
C GLN A 61 -0.79 -1.56 17.08
N HIS A 62 -1.75 -2.32 16.55
CA HIS A 62 -2.92 -1.77 15.87
C HIS A 62 -4.12 -2.73 15.98
N PRO A 63 -5.36 -2.23 16.16
CA PRO A 63 -6.53 -3.09 16.31
C PRO A 63 -6.99 -3.73 14.99
N ASN A 64 -6.90 -3.00 13.87
CA ASN A 64 -7.35 -3.49 12.57
C ASN A 64 -6.15 -3.97 11.75
N VAL A 65 -5.80 -5.24 11.89
CA VAL A 65 -4.67 -5.89 11.18
C VAL A 65 -5.19 -6.99 10.28
N PHE A 66 -4.83 -6.90 9.00
CA PHE A 66 -5.13 -7.88 7.96
C PHE A 66 -3.83 -8.59 7.55
N CYS A 67 -3.93 -9.83 7.08
CA CYS A 67 -2.77 -10.67 6.81
C CYS A 67 -2.80 -11.27 5.40
N GLY A 68 -1.62 -11.47 4.81
CA GLY A 68 -1.47 -12.13 3.52
C GLY A 68 -1.90 -11.27 2.34
N ALA A 69 -1.97 -11.88 1.15
CA ALA A 69 -2.37 -11.19 -0.08
C ALA A 69 -3.84 -10.75 -0.02
N GLU A 70 -4.69 -11.61 0.53
CA GLU A 70 -6.11 -11.38 0.75
C GLU A 70 -6.33 -10.18 1.67
N GLY A 71 -5.51 -10.03 2.71
CA GLY A 71 -5.57 -8.88 3.61
C GLY A 71 -5.27 -7.55 2.91
N ILE A 72 -4.42 -7.54 1.89
CA ILE A 72 -4.16 -6.33 1.08
C ILE A 72 -5.40 -5.95 0.27
N ILE A 73 -6.06 -6.95 -0.33
CA ILE A 73 -7.30 -6.77 -1.10
C ILE A 73 -8.41 -6.23 -0.21
N GLU A 74 -8.59 -6.82 0.98
CA GLU A 74 -9.61 -6.39 1.94
C GLU A 74 -9.36 -4.96 2.42
N VAL A 75 -8.11 -4.56 2.66
CA VAL A 75 -7.76 -3.17 2.97
C VAL A 75 -8.10 -2.22 1.82
N LEU A 76 -7.89 -2.63 0.57
CA LEU A 76 -8.25 -1.80 -0.58
C LEU A 76 -9.77 -1.61 -0.69
N GLU A 77 -10.56 -2.64 -0.41
CA GLU A 77 -12.02 -2.60 -0.42
C GLU A 77 -12.60 -1.77 0.74
N ARG A 78 -12.03 -1.90 1.95
CA ARG A 78 -12.46 -1.15 3.13
C ARG A 78 -12.00 0.31 3.16
N SER A 79 -10.86 0.59 2.52
CA SER A 79 -10.32 1.96 2.43
C SER A 79 -11.20 2.82 1.54
N GLN A 80 -11.55 4.02 2.01
CA GLN A 80 -12.31 4.98 1.23
C GLN A 80 -11.39 5.87 0.37
N SER A 81 -10.08 5.75 0.55
CA SER A 81 -9.14 6.62 -0.15
C SER A 81 -9.21 6.43 -1.67
N PRO A 82 -9.31 7.52 -2.45
CA PRO A 82 -9.34 7.45 -3.91
C PRO A 82 -7.94 7.22 -4.52
N MET A 83 -6.88 7.31 -3.71
CA MET A 83 -5.49 7.17 -4.15
C MET A 83 -4.81 6.02 -3.43
N VAL A 84 -4.20 5.15 -4.23
CA VAL A 84 -3.36 4.03 -3.80
C VAL A 84 -1.94 4.29 -4.30
N VAL A 85 -0.97 4.35 -3.39
CA VAL A 85 0.44 4.36 -3.76
C VAL A 85 0.95 2.93 -3.66
N ASN A 86 1.34 2.35 -4.78
CA ASN A 86 1.88 0.99 -4.82
C ASN A 86 3.41 1.03 -4.97
N ALA A 87 4.08 0.80 -3.84
CA ALA A 87 5.53 0.69 -3.71
C ALA A 87 5.98 -0.76 -3.41
N LEU A 88 5.12 -1.75 -3.64
CA LEU A 88 5.51 -3.15 -3.57
C LEU A 88 6.44 -3.50 -4.74
N VAL A 89 7.44 -4.34 -4.46
CA VAL A 89 8.39 -4.81 -5.46
C VAL A 89 7.94 -6.14 -6.06
N GLY A 90 8.34 -6.38 -7.32
CA GLY A 90 8.03 -7.61 -8.04
C GLY A 90 6.54 -7.81 -8.32
N TYR A 91 6.16 -9.07 -8.49
CA TYR A 91 4.81 -9.46 -8.92
C TYR A 91 3.73 -9.29 -7.84
N VAL A 92 4.14 -9.14 -6.58
CA VAL A 92 3.23 -8.97 -5.43
C VAL A 92 2.38 -7.70 -5.56
N GLY A 93 2.89 -6.68 -6.27
CA GLY A 93 2.17 -5.44 -6.53
C GLY A 93 1.08 -5.56 -7.60
N LEU A 94 1.06 -6.59 -8.45
CA LEU A 94 0.15 -6.65 -9.59
C LEU A 94 -1.31 -6.82 -9.18
N ALA A 95 -1.61 -7.85 -8.37
CA ALA A 95 -2.98 -8.11 -7.94
C ALA A 95 -3.60 -6.93 -7.15
N PRO A 96 -2.88 -6.29 -6.20
CA PRO A 96 -3.36 -5.06 -5.56
C PRO A 96 -3.59 -3.89 -6.54
N THR A 97 -2.74 -3.72 -7.56
CA THR A 97 -2.94 -2.70 -8.60
C THR A 97 -4.22 -2.95 -9.39
N LEU A 98 -4.42 -4.18 -9.88
CA LEU A 98 -5.62 -4.55 -10.63
C LEU A 98 -6.88 -4.31 -9.80
N LYS A 99 -6.86 -4.73 -8.54
CA LYS A 99 -7.99 -4.51 -7.63
C LYS A 99 -8.26 -3.03 -7.38
N ALA A 100 -7.23 -2.21 -7.19
CA ALA A 100 -7.40 -0.78 -7.01
C ALA A 100 -8.07 -0.13 -8.24
N ILE A 101 -7.72 -0.57 -9.45
CA ILE A 101 -8.30 -0.10 -10.72
C ILE A 101 -9.75 -0.54 -10.89
N GLU A 102 -10.06 -1.79 -10.53
CA GLU A 102 -11.43 -2.35 -10.46
C GLU A 102 -12.31 -1.52 -9.51
N LEU A 103 -11.75 -1.13 -8.37
CA LEU A 103 -12.40 -0.26 -7.38
C LEU A 103 -12.43 1.23 -7.79
N ASN A 104 -12.06 1.56 -9.03
CA ASN A 104 -12.01 2.93 -9.57
C ASN A 104 -11.12 3.90 -8.77
N LYS A 105 -10.05 3.38 -8.15
CA LYS A 105 -9.04 4.21 -7.46
C LYS A 105 -7.92 4.59 -8.42
N LYS A 106 -7.33 5.76 -8.20
CA LYS A 106 -6.10 6.18 -8.88
C LYS A 106 -4.92 5.45 -8.25
N VAL A 107 -4.05 4.89 -9.10
CA VAL A 107 -2.87 4.13 -8.65
C VAL A 107 -1.60 4.90 -9.01
N ALA A 108 -0.87 5.36 -8.00
CA ALA A 108 0.49 5.83 -8.16
C ALA A 108 1.45 4.63 -8.07
N LEU A 109 2.09 4.27 -9.18
CA LEU A 109 2.83 3.02 -9.30
C LEU A 109 4.35 3.28 -9.36
N ALA A 110 5.08 2.70 -8.40
CA ALA A 110 6.53 2.87 -8.30
C ALA A 110 7.35 1.79 -9.02
N ASN A 111 6.74 0.70 -9.48
CA ASN A 111 7.48 -0.40 -10.11
C ASN A 111 7.29 -0.42 -11.64
N LYS A 112 8.41 -0.39 -12.36
CA LYS A 112 8.44 -0.52 -13.83
C LYS A 112 7.95 -1.90 -14.31
N GLU A 113 8.20 -2.95 -13.54
CA GLU A 113 7.94 -4.34 -13.93
C GLU A 113 6.44 -4.62 -14.12
N SER A 114 5.56 -4.07 -13.28
CA SER A 114 4.11 -4.26 -13.42
C SER A 114 3.52 -3.53 -14.63
N LEU A 115 4.11 -2.42 -15.05
CA LEU A 115 3.72 -1.73 -16.30
C LEU A 115 4.09 -2.55 -17.53
N VAL A 116 5.29 -3.13 -17.53
CA VAL A 116 5.80 -3.91 -18.66
C VAL A 116 4.97 -5.18 -18.89
N VAL A 117 4.56 -5.86 -17.81
CA VAL A 117 3.80 -7.12 -17.93
C VAL A 117 2.31 -6.89 -18.18
N ALA A 118 1.73 -5.82 -17.64
CA ALA A 118 0.28 -5.64 -17.64
C ALA A 118 -0.21 -4.46 -18.52
N GLY A 119 0.68 -3.78 -19.24
CA GLY A 119 0.34 -2.63 -20.08
C GLY A 119 -0.70 -2.90 -21.17
N GLU A 120 -0.84 -4.15 -21.63
CA GLU A 120 -1.91 -4.54 -22.58
C GLU A 120 -3.25 -4.83 -21.91
N PHE A 121 -3.26 -5.10 -20.60
CA PHE A 121 -4.43 -5.58 -19.85
C PHE A 121 -4.98 -4.56 -18.85
N ILE A 122 -4.38 -3.37 -18.74
CA ILE A 122 -4.73 -2.37 -17.73
C ILE A 122 -5.15 -1.05 -18.36
N ASP A 123 -6.19 -0.44 -17.79
CA ASP A 123 -6.58 0.95 -18.08
C ASP A 123 -5.52 1.93 -17.56
N MET A 124 -4.65 2.36 -18.48
CA MET A 124 -3.55 3.27 -18.21
C MET A 124 -3.98 4.67 -17.76
N SER A 125 -5.23 5.08 -17.98
CA SER A 125 -5.72 6.41 -17.55
C SER A 125 -5.80 6.56 -16.02
N LYS A 126 -5.84 5.42 -15.31
CA LYS A 126 -5.92 5.35 -13.84
C LYS A 126 -4.55 5.21 -13.17
N ILE A 127 -3.48 5.07 -13.96
CA ILE A 127 -2.11 4.90 -13.46
C ILE A 127 -1.33 6.22 -13.57
N VAL A 128 -0.66 6.57 -12.49
CA VAL A 128 0.35 7.65 -12.45
C VAL A 128 1.70 7.01 -12.14
N PRO A 129 2.67 6.98 -13.07
CA PRO A 129 4.00 6.48 -12.78
C PRO A 129 4.73 7.42 -11.82
N ILE A 130 5.47 6.87 -10.85
CA ILE A 130 6.27 7.64 -9.88
C ILE A 130 7.75 7.24 -9.82
N ASP A 131 8.21 6.41 -10.76
CA ASP A 131 9.62 6.07 -11.01
C ASP A 131 10.34 7.21 -11.75
#